data_AF-A0A7S2DJ26-F1
#
_entry.id   AF-A0A7S2DJ26-F1
#
_cell.length_a   1.000
_cell.length_b   1.000
_cell.length_c   1.000
_cell.angle_alpha   90.00
_cell.angle_beta   90.00
_cell.angle_gamma   90.00
#
_symmetry.space_group_name_H-M   'P 1'
#
loop_
_entity.id
_entity.type
_entity.pdbx_description
1 polymer ?
#
loop_
_entity_poly.entity_id
_entity_poly.type
_entity_poly.pdbx_seq_one_letter_code
_entity_poly.pdbx_strand_id
1 'polypeptide(L)'
;RWAAEAFASRLLSQGASSRIEGAEETVEAFSIVAAVAAHLRNETIEKLLEEDEDVVRVEADCRVRAFGSVQHMRRALSVPWNLDRIDSCFPDCYGHTSGFDGLYNYGMADGSGATVYVLDTGVRVSHDEFGGRAQPGFS
;
A
#
# COMPACT_ATOMS: atom_id res chain seq x y z
N ARG A 1 2.73 -11.65 16.94
CA ARG A 1 2.91 -10.52 17.88
C ARG A 1 3.99 -10.79 18.94
N TRP A 2 3.77 -11.66 19.93
CA TRP A 2 4.75 -11.88 21.01
C TRP A 2 6.15 -12.32 20.54
N ALA A 3 6.25 -13.20 19.55
CA ALA A 3 7.55 -13.65 19.05
C ALA A 3 8.37 -12.51 18.40
N ALA A 4 7.75 -11.70 17.54
CA ALA A 4 8.42 -10.56 16.89
C ALA A 4 8.78 -9.45 17.89
N GLU A 5 7.91 -9.16 18.86
CA GLU A 5 8.17 -8.18 19.92
C GLU A 5 9.30 -8.65 20.87
N ALA A 6 9.31 -9.93 21.24
CA ALA A 6 10.37 -10.52 22.05
C ALA A 6 11.70 -10.54 21.28
N PHE A 7 11.67 -10.89 19.99
CA PHE A 7 12.85 -10.87 19.12
C PHE A 7 13.39 -9.44 18.94
N ALA A 8 12.52 -8.46 18.67
CA ALA A 8 12.93 -7.06 18.60
C ALA A 8 13.54 -6.56 19.91
N SER A 9 12.96 -6.95 21.05
CA SER A 9 13.51 -6.63 22.37
C SER A 9 14.88 -7.28 22.60
N ARG A 10 15.07 -8.53 22.14
CA ARG A 10 16.35 -9.23 22.18
C ARG A 10 17.40 -8.55 21.31
N LEU A 11 17.05 -8.16 20.07
CA LEU A 11 17.93 -7.40 19.20
C LEU A 11 18.39 -6.10 19.86
N LEU A 12 17.46 -5.34 20.45
CA LEU A 12 17.78 -4.11 21.18
C LEU A 12 18.76 -4.36 22.33
N SER A 13 18.61 -5.48 23.06
CA SER A 13 19.50 -5.84 24.16
C SER A 13 20.90 -6.29 23.74
N GLN A 14 21.07 -6.77 22.49
CA GLN A 14 22.34 -7.25 21.94
C GLN A 14 23.17 -6.14 21.27
N GLY A 15 22.76 -4.87 21.44
CA GLY A 15 23.49 -3.72 20.92
C GLY A 15 22.95 -3.16 19.61
N ALA A 16 21.78 -3.62 19.14
CA ALA A 16 20.96 -2.78 18.26
C ALA A 16 20.48 -1.60 19.10
N SER A 17 21.19 -0.47 19.03
CA SER A 17 20.92 0.63 19.94
C SER A 17 19.54 1.25 19.64
N SER A 18 18.74 1.51 20.67
CA SER A 18 17.53 2.33 20.52
C SER A 18 17.83 3.82 20.33
N ARG A 19 19.11 4.25 20.35
CA ARG A 19 19.54 5.64 20.11
C ARG A 19 21.07 5.74 20.00
N ILE A 20 21.57 6.13 18.82
CA ILE A 20 22.91 6.73 18.63
C ILE A 20 22.69 8.12 18.01
N GLU A 21 23.40 9.13 18.51
CA GLU A 21 23.37 10.49 17.93
C GLU A 21 23.78 10.46 16.45
N GLY A 22 22.86 10.84 15.56
CA GLY A 22 23.16 11.17 14.17
C GLY A 22 23.09 10.04 13.12
N ALA A 23 22.73 8.81 13.50
CA ALA A 23 22.41 7.72 12.58
C ALA A 23 21.26 6.88 13.15
N GLU A 24 20.10 6.90 12.50
CA GLU A 24 18.90 6.19 12.96
C GLU A 24 19.02 4.68 12.74
N GLU A 25 19.53 3.95 13.73
CA GLU A 25 19.30 2.52 13.86
C GLU A 25 17.94 2.29 14.55
N THR A 26 16.90 1.99 13.76
CA THR A 26 15.53 1.71 14.23
C THR A 26 15.24 0.21 14.15
N VAL A 27 14.44 -0.31 15.08
CA VAL A 27 13.93 -1.69 15.07
C VAL A 27 12.41 -1.63 15.21
N GLU A 28 11.67 -2.08 14.22
CA GLU A 28 10.20 -2.07 14.20
C GLU A 28 9.66 -3.51 14.04
N ALA A 29 8.89 -3.97 15.01
CA ALA A 29 8.25 -5.28 14.97
C ALA A 29 6.88 -5.19 14.30
N PHE A 30 6.64 -6.05 13.32
CA PHE A 30 5.33 -6.14 12.68
C PHE A 30 4.36 -6.95 13.56
N SER A 31 3.12 -6.47 13.69
CA SER A 31 2.11 -7.10 14.53
C SER A 31 1.44 -8.29 13.84
N ILE A 32 1.28 -8.23 12.51
CA ILE A 32 0.54 -9.20 11.68
C ILE A 32 1.44 -10.27 11.05
N VAL A 33 2.72 -9.98 10.84
CA VAL A 33 3.73 -10.93 10.35
C VAL A 33 4.83 -11.09 11.38
N ALA A 34 5.42 -12.27 11.48
CA ALA A 34 6.56 -12.54 12.38
C ALA A 34 7.85 -11.99 11.75
N ALA A 35 7.96 -10.66 11.69
CA ALA A 35 9.09 -9.98 11.08
C ALA A 35 9.47 -8.74 11.89
N VAL A 36 10.71 -8.31 11.70
CA VAL A 36 11.26 -7.07 12.25
C VAL A 36 11.97 -6.32 11.13
N ALA A 37 11.70 -5.03 10.98
CA ALA A 37 12.50 -4.13 10.16
C ALA A 37 13.60 -3.52 11.05
N ALA A 38 14.85 -3.60 10.61
CA ALA A 38 15.96 -3.04 11.37
C ALA A 38 17.04 -2.46 10.47
N HIS A 39 17.69 -1.38 10.90
CA HIS A 39 18.98 -0.97 10.34
C HIS A 39 20.09 -1.68 11.09
N LEU A 40 20.85 -2.54 10.40
CA LEU A 40 21.88 -3.38 11.00
C LEU A 40 23.18 -3.24 10.21
N ARG A 41 24.31 -3.33 10.91
CA ARG A 41 25.63 -3.46 10.29
C ARG A 41 25.82 -4.88 9.76
N ASN A 42 26.63 -5.04 8.72
CA ASN A 42 26.89 -6.35 8.08
C ASN A 42 27.36 -7.42 9.08
N GLU A 43 28.22 -7.05 10.04
CA GLU A 43 28.74 -8.00 11.04
C GLU A 43 27.63 -8.52 11.97
N THR A 44 26.55 -7.76 12.15
CA THR A 44 25.38 -8.17 12.94
C THR A 44 24.49 -9.09 12.12
N ILE A 45 24.32 -8.81 10.83
CA ILE A 45 23.56 -9.66 9.90
C ILE A 45 24.20 -11.04 9.79
N GLU A 46 25.51 -11.13 9.60
CA GLU A 46 26.23 -12.41 9.51
C GLU A 46 26.07 -13.24 10.79
N LYS A 47 26.25 -12.63 11.96
CA LYS A 47 26.04 -13.31 13.25
C LYS A 47 24.61 -13.81 13.43
N LEU A 48 23.61 -13.01 13.06
CA LEU A 48 22.21 -13.43 13.15
C LEU A 48 21.92 -14.62 12.23
N LEU A 49 22.50 -14.64 11.03
CA LEU A 49 22.29 -15.75 10.09
C LEU A 49 23.03 -17.04 10.51
N GLU A 50 24.16 -16.92 11.20
CA GLU A 50 24.98 -18.07 11.61
C GLU A 50 24.61 -18.64 12.98
N GLU A 51 24.28 -17.79 13.94
CA GLU A 51 24.17 -18.17 15.36
C GLU A 51 22.72 -18.19 15.88
N ASP A 52 21.76 -17.61 15.16
CA ASP A 52 20.41 -17.38 15.67
C ASP A 52 19.37 -18.29 15.01
N GLU A 53 18.98 -19.35 15.71
CA GLU A 53 17.96 -20.32 15.23
C GLU A 53 16.56 -19.69 15.05
N ASP A 54 16.28 -18.52 15.64
CA ASP A 54 15.01 -17.81 15.46
C ASP A 54 14.97 -17.06 14.12
N VAL A 55 16.11 -16.87 13.45
CA VAL A 55 16.23 -16.08 12.20
C VAL A 55 16.17 -17.01 10.99
N VAL A 56 15.03 -17.00 10.31
CA VAL A 56 14.84 -17.81 9.09
C VAL A 56 15.48 -17.17 7.86
N ARG A 57 15.41 -15.83 7.73
CA ARG A 57 15.91 -15.08 6.58
C ARG A 57 16.11 -13.61 6.92
N VAL A 58 17.09 -12.99 6.28
CA VAL A 58 17.28 -11.53 6.24
C VAL A 58 17.13 -11.05 4.79
N GLU A 59 16.40 -9.96 4.59
CA GLU A 59 16.18 -9.33 3.28
C GLU A 59 16.50 -7.83 3.37
N ALA A 60 17.19 -7.30 2.36
CA ALA A 60 17.45 -5.87 2.29
C ALA A 60 16.18 -5.09 1.92
N ASP A 61 16.01 -3.90 2.49
CA ASP A 61 14.91 -3.00 2.13
C ASP A 61 14.94 -2.63 0.64
N CYS A 62 13.76 -2.45 0.05
CA CYS A 62 13.59 -2.18 -1.36
C CYS A 62 12.79 -0.89 -1.58
N ARG A 63 13.33 -0.01 -2.43
CA ARG A 63 12.60 1.20 -2.85
C ARG A 63 11.63 0.88 -3.97
N VAL A 64 10.34 0.95 -3.65
CA VAL A 64 9.27 1.02 -4.65
C VAL A 64 9.07 2.45 -5.13
N ARG A 65 8.63 2.62 -6.37
CA ARG A 65 8.32 3.93 -6.95
C ARG A 65 6.92 3.89 -7.55
N ALA A 66 6.17 4.97 -7.37
CA ALA A 66 4.91 5.14 -8.07
C ALA A 66 5.16 5.04 -9.59
N PHE A 67 4.37 4.19 -10.25
CA PHE A 67 4.43 4.00 -11.68
C PHE A 67 3.20 4.61 -12.32
N GLY A 68 3.40 5.67 -13.10
CA GLY A 68 2.32 6.34 -13.80
C GLY A 68 2.80 7.59 -14.53
N SER A 69 2.20 7.87 -15.67
CA SER A 69 2.31 9.17 -16.32
C SER A 69 1.12 10.03 -15.91
N VAL A 70 1.35 11.31 -15.62
CA VAL A 70 0.25 12.27 -15.42
C VAL A 70 -0.53 12.37 -16.73
N GLN A 71 -1.68 11.71 -16.79
CA GLN A 71 -2.60 11.86 -17.90
C GLN A 71 -3.54 13.01 -17.54
N HIS A 72 -3.29 14.18 -18.13
CA HIS A 72 -4.20 15.31 -17.99
C HIS A 72 -5.48 15.00 -18.73
N MET A 73 -6.49 14.51 -18.01
CA MET A 73 -7.84 14.44 -18.53
C MET A 73 -8.33 15.88 -18.70
N ARG A 74 -8.40 16.34 -19.95
CA ARG A 74 -9.06 17.61 -20.28
C ARG A 74 -10.53 17.44 -19.93
N ARG A 75 -11.19 18.51 -19.45
CA ARG A 75 -12.62 18.53 -19.12
C ARG A 75 -13.42 17.75 -20.17
N ALA A 76 -13.86 16.55 -19.79
CA ALA A 76 -14.64 15.69 -20.65
C ALA A 76 -16.10 16.12 -20.57
N LEU A 77 -16.79 16.13 -21.72
CA LEU A 77 -18.23 16.38 -21.80
C LEU A 77 -19.05 15.10 -21.59
N SER A 78 -18.37 13.95 -21.53
CA SER A 78 -18.92 12.60 -21.36
C SER A 78 -18.10 11.80 -20.35
N VAL A 79 -18.58 10.62 -19.96
CA VAL A 79 -17.84 9.68 -19.11
C VAL A 79 -16.48 9.35 -19.76
N PRO A 80 -15.39 9.24 -18.97
CA PRO A 80 -14.10 8.80 -19.47
C PRO A 80 -14.18 7.40 -20.11
N TRP A 81 -13.50 7.21 -21.25
CA TRP A 81 -13.57 5.94 -22.01
C TRP A 81 -13.29 4.69 -21.17
N ASN A 82 -12.45 4.80 -20.13
CA ASN A 82 -12.08 3.67 -19.29
C ASN A 82 -13.21 3.25 -18.35
N LEU A 83 -14.10 4.16 -17.95
CA LEU A 83 -15.29 3.83 -17.17
C LEU A 83 -16.37 3.23 -18.08
N ASP A 84 -16.66 3.87 -19.21
CA ASP A 84 -17.58 3.38 -20.26
C ASP A 84 -17.18 1.98 -20.77
N ARG A 85 -15.88 1.67 -20.79
CA ARG A 85 -15.38 0.34 -21.16
C ARG A 85 -15.74 -0.75 -20.16
N ILE A 86 -15.64 -0.47 -18.87
CA ILE A 86 -15.75 -1.51 -17.83
C ILE A 86 -17.20 -1.83 -17.47
N ASP A 87 -18.14 -0.93 -17.77
CA ASP A 87 -19.58 -1.19 -17.65
C ASP A 87 -20.24 -1.55 -18.99
N SER A 88 -19.53 -1.36 -20.11
CA SER A 88 -19.96 -1.87 -21.42
C SER A 88 -20.17 -3.39 -21.41
N CYS A 89 -21.40 -3.81 -21.69
CA CYS A 89 -21.71 -5.20 -21.98
C CYS A 89 -21.67 -5.45 -23.49
N PHE A 90 -20.78 -6.34 -23.92
CA PHE A 90 -20.66 -6.80 -25.30
C PHE A 90 -20.95 -8.30 -25.38
N PRO A 91 -21.85 -8.83 -26.25
CA PRO A 91 -22.83 -8.19 -27.15
C PRO A 91 -24.32 -8.42 -26.78
N ASP A 92 -24.67 -8.78 -25.56
CA ASP A 92 -25.95 -9.45 -25.25
C ASP A 92 -26.82 -8.82 -24.13
N CYS A 93 -26.39 -7.75 -23.45
CA CYS A 93 -27.21 -7.21 -22.35
C CYS A 93 -28.27 -6.17 -22.73
N TYR A 94 -28.18 -5.45 -23.85
CA TYR A 94 -29.13 -4.36 -24.16
C TYR A 94 -29.39 -4.11 -25.66
N GLY A 95 -28.98 -5.01 -26.55
CA GLY A 95 -29.17 -4.81 -28.01
C GLY A 95 -28.34 -3.66 -28.60
N HIS A 96 -27.35 -3.16 -27.87
CA HIS A 96 -26.42 -2.11 -28.33
C HIS A 96 -25.23 -2.74 -29.06
N THR A 97 -25.10 -2.41 -30.35
CA THR A 97 -24.00 -2.85 -31.22
C THR A 97 -22.74 -1.97 -31.11
N SER A 98 -22.82 -0.85 -30.38
CA SER A 98 -21.71 0.05 -30.11
C SER A 98 -21.24 -0.20 -28.68
N GLY A 99 -20.10 -0.88 -28.50
CA GLY A 99 -19.55 -1.24 -27.18
C GLY A 99 -19.01 -0.06 -26.36
N PHE A 100 -19.58 1.14 -26.51
CA PHE A 100 -19.35 2.38 -25.75
C PHE A 100 -20.57 3.30 -25.93
N ASP A 101 -21.30 3.63 -24.86
CA ASP A 101 -22.49 4.49 -24.92
C ASP A 101 -22.29 5.88 -24.29
N GLY A 102 -21.08 6.13 -23.75
CA GLY A 102 -20.71 7.39 -23.12
C GLY A 102 -21.29 7.57 -21.71
N LEU A 103 -21.88 6.52 -21.12
CA LEU A 103 -22.42 6.50 -19.76
C LEU A 103 -21.57 5.59 -18.85
N TYR A 104 -21.83 5.65 -17.55
CA TYR A 104 -21.31 4.69 -16.56
C TYR A 104 -22.46 4.24 -15.67
N ASN A 105 -22.98 3.03 -15.91
CA ASN A 105 -24.06 2.44 -15.15
C ASN A 105 -23.53 1.52 -14.05
N TYR A 106 -23.41 2.07 -12.84
CA TYR A 106 -23.03 1.31 -11.65
C TYR A 106 -24.20 0.50 -11.05
N GLY A 107 -25.41 0.56 -11.63
CA GLY A 107 -26.60 -0.13 -11.13
C GLY A 107 -26.89 0.20 -9.66
N MET A 108 -26.91 -0.84 -8.82
CA MET A 108 -27.06 -0.72 -7.37
C MET A 108 -25.71 -0.83 -6.61
N ALA A 109 -24.59 -0.94 -7.34
CA ALA A 109 -23.25 -1.08 -6.75
C ALA A 109 -22.65 0.29 -6.43
N ASP A 110 -23.22 0.95 -5.42
CA ASP A 110 -22.77 2.27 -4.93
C ASP A 110 -21.55 2.18 -3.99
N GLY A 111 -21.13 0.96 -3.63
CA GLY A 111 -20.03 0.70 -2.69
C GLY A 111 -20.42 0.84 -1.22
N SER A 112 -21.71 0.97 -0.90
CA SER A 112 -22.20 1.06 0.47
C SER A 112 -21.76 -0.15 1.31
N GLY A 113 -21.15 0.14 2.48
CA GLY A 113 -20.62 -0.88 3.40
C GLY A 113 -19.22 -1.41 3.05
N ALA A 114 -18.64 -1.04 1.91
CA ALA A 114 -17.26 -1.37 1.57
C ALA A 114 -16.28 -0.28 2.04
N THR A 115 -15.03 -0.67 2.33
CA THR A 115 -13.91 0.24 2.59
C THR A 115 -12.76 -0.09 1.65
N VAL A 116 -12.28 0.89 0.90
CA VAL A 116 -11.16 0.75 -0.03
C VAL A 116 -9.93 1.44 0.55
N TYR A 117 -8.84 0.70 0.73
CA TYR A 117 -7.55 1.24 1.14
C TYR A 117 -6.67 1.47 -0.10
N VAL A 118 -6.13 2.68 -0.22
CA VAL A 118 -5.22 3.07 -1.32
C VAL A 118 -3.87 3.40 -0.71
N LEU A 119 -2.86 2.56 -0.97
CA LEU A 119 -1.48 2.78 -0.58
C LEU A 119 -0.75 3.45 -1.74
N ASP A 120 -0.66 4.76 -1.68
CA ASP A 120 -0.03 5.59 -2.71
C ASP A 120 0.66 6.79 -2.03
N THR A 121 0.98 7.83 -2.80
CA THR A 121 1.63 9.08 -2.39
C THR A 121 0.78 9.99 -1.50
N GLY A 122 -0.42 9.56 -1.13
CA GLY A 122 -1.42 10.35 -0.40
C GLY A 122 -2.48 10.98 -1.30
N VAL A 123 -3.47 11.64 -0.71
CA VAL A 123 -4.60 12.23 -1.43
C VAL A 123 -5.07 13.53 -0.77
N ARG A 124 -5.49 14.51 -1.58
CA ARG A 124 -6.17 15.70 -1.09
C ARG A 124 -7.62 15.37 -0.74
N VAL A 125 -7.85 14.88 0.47
CA VAL A 125 -9.19 14.48 0.96
C VAL A 125 -10.22 15.63 0.95
N SER A 126 -9.77 16.89 0.91
CA SER A 126 -10.62 18.08 0.80
C SER A 126 -11.15 18.39 -0.60
N HIS A 127 -10.90 17.52 -1.60
CA HIS A 127 -11.43 17.72 -2.95
C HIS A 127 -12.94 17.45 -3.01
N ASP A 128 -13.70 18.36 -3.61
CA ASP A 128 -15.18 18.32 -3.61
C ASP A 128 -15.75 17.01 -4.18
N GLU A 129 -15.12 16.42 -5.18
CA GLU A 129 -15.56 15.16 -5.80
C GLU A 129 -15.53 13.95 -4.85
N PHE A 130 -14.74 13.99 -3.78
CA PHE A 130 -14.79 12.92 -2.78
C PHE A 130 -16.09 12.97 -1.98
N GLY A 131 -16.70 14.15 -1.79
CA GLY A 131 -17.98 14.29 -1.10
C GLY A 131 -18.01 13.65 0.30
N GLY A 132 -16.87 13.68 1.01
CA GLY A 132 -16.72 13.05 2.34
C GLY A 132 -16.42 11.54 2.33
N ARG A 133 -16.33 10.89 1.17
CA ARG A 133 -16.02 9.45 1.06
C ARG A 133 -14.56 9.12 1.33
N ALA A 134 -13.65 10.08 1.16
CA ALA A 134 -12.24 9.91 1.45
C ALA A 134 -11.92 10.39 2.87
N GLN A 135 -11.18 9.57 3.62
CA GLN A 135 -10.68 9.88 4.95
C GLN A 135 -9.15 9.82 4.95
N PRO A 136 -8.47 10.65 5.76
CA PRO A 136 -7.02 10.53 5.92
C PRO A 136 -6.67 9.20 6.57
N GLY A 137 -5.68 8.51 6.01
CA GLY A 137 -5.07 7.31 6.59
C GLY A 137 -3.73 7.62 7.25
N PHE A 138 -2.84 6.64 7.26
CA PHE A 138 -1.42 6.88 7.50
C PHE A 138 -0.80 7.48 6.22
N SER A 139 -0.13 8.61 6.37
CA SER A 139 0.58 9.32 5.31
C SER A 139 1.79 10.05 5.88
#